data_AF-A0A0S8E270-F1
#
_entry.id   AF-A0A0S8E270-F1
#
_cell.length_a   1.000
_cell.length_b   1.000
_cell.length_c   1.000
_cell.angle_alpha   90.00
_cell.angle_beta   90.00
_cell.angle_gamma   90.00
#
_symmetry.space_group_name_H-M   'P 1'
#
loop_
_entity.id
_entity.type
_entity.pdbx_description
1 polymer ?
#
loop_
_entity_poly.entity_id
_entity_poly.type
_entity_poly.pdbx_seq_one_letter_code
_entity_poly.pdbx_strand_id
1 'polypeptide(L)'
;MKGYQVALAVALVLAIALSTGLAGYSIGRTQAREFKPWRAHMGLRGADSPTTFSRGERLEKFREMCRENPEGSHKMMRQRRAHLRQRLAQLKEKDPEKYKELIQKQINRLEVTLEKLREELPEPTTK
;
A
#
# COMPACT_ATOMS: atom_id res chain seq x y z
N MET A 1 54.52 -17.76 -8.12
CA MET A 1 53.92 -16.40 -8.22
C MET A 1 52.40 -16.37 -8.51
N LYS A 2 51.78 -17.45 -9.02
CA LYS A 2 50.33 -17.48 -9.32
C LYS A 2 49.41 -17.46 -8.09
N GLY A 3 49.87 -17.97 -6.95
CA GLY A 3 49.07 -17.99 -5.71
C GLY A 3 48.79 -16.60 -5.12
N TYR A 4 49.70 -15.64 -5.33
CA TYR A 4 49.55 -14.27 -4.84
C TYR A 4 48.45 -13.51 -5.59
N GLN A 5 48.29 -13.76 -6.90
CA GLN A 5 47.22 -13.14 -7.67
C GLN A 5 45.83 -13.65 -7.27
N VAL A 6 45.71 -14.94 -6.93
CA VAL A 6 44.44 -15.51 -6.43
C VAL A 6 44.11 -14.95 -5.05
N ALA A 7 45.10 -14.85 -4.16
CA ALA A 7 44.91 -14.26 -2.83
C ALA A 7 44.50 -12.78 -2.90
N LEU A 8 45.11 -12.01 -3.81
CA LEU A 8 44.74 -10.61 -4.06
C LEU A 8 43.31 -10.49 -4.58
N ALA A 9 42.90 -11.33 -5.53
CA ALA A 9 41.55 -11.29 -6.08
C ALA A 9 40.49 -11.58 -5.01
N VAL A 10 40.72 -12.58 -4.15
CA VAL A 10 39.79 -12.91 -3.04
C VAL A 10 39.74 -11.78 -2.00
N ALA A 11 40.89 -11.20 -1.64
CA ALA A 11 40.95 -10.06 -0.72
C ALA A 11 40.19 -8.83 -1.27
N LEU A 12 40.27 -8.58 -2.58
CA LEU A 12 39.62 -7.46 -3.24
C LEU A 12 38.10 -7.64 -3.30
N VAL A 13 37.62 -8.87 -3.55
CA VAL A 13 36.19 -9.21 -3.50
C VAL A 13 35.64 -9.08 -2.08
N LEU A 14 36.38 -9.54 -1.06
CA LEU A 14 35.97 -9.40 0.34
C LEU A 14 35.94 -7.92 0.78
N ALA A 15 36.90 -7.11 0.35
CA ALA A 15 36.92 -5.67 0.62
C ALA A 15 35.73 -4.94 -0.02
N ILE A 16 35.37 -5.29 -1.26
CA ILE A 16 34.19 -4.73 -1.94
C ILE A 16 32.91 -5.17 -1.20
N ALA A 17 32.79 -6.44 -0.81
CA ALA A 17 31.61 -6.94 -0.08
C ALA A 17 31.44 -6.24 1.29
N LEU A 18 32.52 -6.02 2.03
CA LEU A 18 32.50 -5.32 3.32
C LEU A 18 32.16 -3.83 3.16
N SER A 19 32.66 -3.17 2.11
CA SER A 19 32.32 -1.76 1.83
C SER A 19 30.85 -1.58 1.39
N THR A 20 30.30 -2.53 0.65
CA THR A 20 28.90 -2.48 0.17
C THR A 20 27.90 -2.81 1.30
N GLY A 21 28.28 -3.65 2.26
CA GLY A 21 27.45 -4.00 3.41
C GLY A 21 27.24 -2.85 4.42
N LEU A 22 28.17 -1.90 4.53
CA LEU A 22 28.07 -0.77 5.46
C LEU A 22 27.26 0.42 4.90
N ALA A 23 27.15 0.58 3.58
CA ALA A 23 26.31 1.62 2.97
C ALA A 23 24.80 1.28 3.00
N GLY A 24 24.45 -0.01 3.14
CA GLY A 24 23.06 -0.47 3.21
C GLY A 24 22.40 -0.37 4.60
N TYR A 25 23.18 -0.18 5.67
CA TYR A 25 22.64 -0.27 7.04
C TYR A 25 22.09 1.05 7.61
N SER A 26 22.37 2.20 6.98
CA SER A 26 21.93 3.52 7.46
C SER A 26 20.83 4.19 6.61
N ILE A 27 20.48 3.65 5.44
CA ILE A 27 19.49 4.24 4.51
C ILE A 27 18.19 3.43 4.55
N GLY A 28 17.46 3.51 5.66
CA GLY A 28 16.16 2.85 5.81
C GLY A 28 15.11 3.57 6.63
N ARG A 29 15.43 4.71 7.26
CA ARG A 29 14.49 5.42 8.16
C ARG A 29 13.96 6.77 7.68
N THR A 30 14.37 7.24 6.52
CA THR A 30 13.89 8.52 5.97
C THR A 30 13.45 8.37 4.52
N GLN A 31 12.48 7.47 4.27
CA GLN A 31 11.51 7.82 3.22
C GLN A 31 10.72 9.01 3.75
N ALA A 32 11.27 10.20 3.45
CA ALA A 32 10.57 11.45 3.46
C ALA A 32 9.18 11.19 2.87
N ARG A 33 8.17 11.39 3.72
CA ARG A 33 6.78 11.41 3.32
C ARG A 33 6.68 12.49 2.25
N GLU A 34 6.75 12.08 0.99
CA GLU A 34 6.34 12.89 -0.14
C GLU A 34 4.95 13.45 0.23
N PHE A 35 4.92 14.73 0.58
CA PHE A 35 3.74 15.42 1.04
C PHE A 35 2.85 15.63 -0.20
N LYS A 36 1.96 14.67 -0.45
CA LYS A 36 1.06 14.75 -1.60
C LYS A 36 -0.07 15.74 -1.31
N PRO A 37 -0.23 16.81 -2.12
CA PRO A 37 -1.12 17.94 -1.83
C PRO A 37 -2.61 17.56 -1.73
N TRP A 38 -3.02 16.43 -2.31
CA TRP A 38 -4.39 15.93 -2.16
C TRP A 38 -4.76 15.60 -0.70
N ARG A 39 -3.78 15.37 0.19
CA ARG A 39 -4.02 15.15 1.63
C ARG A 39 -4.31 16.44 2.40
N ALA A 40 -3.77 17.57 1.95
CA ALA A 40 -3.97 18.87 2.60
C ALA A 40 -5.37 19.42 2.32
N HIS A 41 -5.88 19.24 1.10
CA HIS A 41 -7.23 19.70 0.72
C HIS A 41 -8.38 19.02 1.46
N MET A 42 -8.15 17.90 2.14
CA MET A 42 -9.20 17.16 2.86
C MET A 42 -9.16 17.34 4.38
N GLY A 43 -8.23 18.13 4.94
CA GLY A 43 -8.07 18.24 6.40
C GLY A 43 -7.74 16.92 7.13
N LEU A 44 -7.45 15.84 6.38
CA LEU A 44 -7.35 14.48 6.92
C LEU A 44 -5.94 14.08 7.34
N ARG A 45 -4.99 15.02 7.38
CA ARG A 45 -3.66 14.81 7.97
C ARG A 45 -2.89 16.10 8.22
N GLY A 46 -3.52 17.07 8.88
CA GLY A 46 -2.78 18.09 9.62
C GLY A 46 -2.39 17.53 10.98
N ALA A 47 -1.33 18.07 11.61
CA ALA A 47 -1.07 17.84 13.04
C ALA A 47 -2.26 18.25 13.92
N ASP A 48 -3.21 19.01 13.34
CA ASP A 48 -4.45 19.50 13.95
C ASP A 48 -5.70 18.69 13.54
N SER A 49 -5.57 17.57 12.82
CA SER A 49 -6.71 16.66 12.59
C SER A 49 -7.06 16.02 13.94
N PRO A 50 -8.27 16.20 14.48
CA PRO A 50 -8.68 15.52 15.70
C PRO A 50 -8.48 14.02 15.48
N THR A 51 -7.58 13.41 16.24
CA THR A 51 -7.32 11.97 16.25
C THR A 51 -8.51 11.16 16.78
N THR A 52 -9.64 11.82 17.02
CA THR A 52 -10.77 11.33 17.83
C THR A 52 -11.91 10.73 17.02
N PHE A 53 -11.99 10.94 15.71
CA PHE A 53 -13.12 10.41 14.95
C PHE A 53 -13.05 8.88 14.84
N SER A 54 -14.08 8.24 15.39
CA SER A 54 -14.37 6.83 15.25
C SER A 54 -14.46 6.41 13.77
N ARG A 55 -14.43 5.10 13.51
CA ARG A 55 -14.64 4.58 12.15
C ARG A 55 -16.01 5.00 11.60
N GLY A 56 -17.03 5.10 12.44
CA GLY A 56 -18.39 5.51 12.07
C GLY A 56 -18.44 6.96 11.59
N GLU A 57 -17.95 7.88 12.40
CA GLU A 57 -17.96 9.32 12.10
C GLU A 57 -17.19 9.66 10.81
N ARG A 58 -16.06 8.96 10.57
CA ARG A 58 -15.32 9.12 9.31
C ARG A 58 -16.13 8.66 8.09
N LEU A 59 -16.94 7.62 8.26
CA LEU A 59 -17.80 7.11 7.19
C LEU A 59 -18.97 8.06 6.92
N GLU A 60 -19.57 8.60 7.96
CA GLU A 60 -20.66 9.58 7.85
C GLU A 60 -20.19 10.87 7.21
N LYS A 61 -19.07 11.43 7.65
CA LYS A 61 -18.47 12.62 7.04
C LYS A 61 -18.12 12.40 5.56
N PHE A 62 -17.69 11.18 5.20
CA PHE A 62 -17.48 10.84 3.80
C PHE A 62 -18.80 10.76 3.01
N ARG A 63 -19.87 10.20 3.60
CA ARG A 63 -21.20 10.17 2.97
C ARG A 63 -21.77 11.57 2.78
N GLU A 64 -21.60 12.44 3.76
CA GLU A 64 -22.01 13.84 3.70
C GLU A 64 -21.28 14.58 2.58
N MET A 65 -19.95 14.45 2.49
CA MET A 65 -19.16 14.97 1.38
C MET A 65 -19.64 14.46 0.01
N CYS A 66 -20.03 13.18 -0.09
CA CYS A 66 -20.59 12.62 -1.33
C CYS A 66 -21.95 13.22 -1.70
N ARG A 67 -22.76 13.62 -0.72
CA ARG A 67 -24.07 14.26 -0.94
C ARG A 67 -23.91 15.72 -1.34
N GLU A 68 -23.03 16.45 -0.66
CA GLU A 68 -22.78 17.87 -0.90
C GLU A 68 -22.05 18.13 -2.23
N ASN A 69 -21.10 17.25 -2.58
CA ASN A 69 -20.31 17.39 -3.81
C ASN A 69 -20.07 16.03 -4.48
N PRO A 70 -21.07 15.49 -5.19
CA PRO A 70 -20.97 14.19 -5.85
C PRO A 70 -19.85 14.16 -6.90
N GLU A 71 -19.68 15.24 -7.66
CA GLU A 71 -18.64 15.32 -8.69
C GLU A 71 -17.21 15.31 -8.10
N GLY A 72 -17.00 16.09 -7.04
CA GLY A 72 -15.74 16.13 -6.30
C GLY A 72 -15.40 14.77 -5.70
N SER A 73 -16.39 14.09 -5.12
CA SER A 73 -16.23 12.73 -4.61
C SER A 73 -15.88 11.74 -5.72
N HIS A 74 -16.55 11.81 -6.87
CA HIS A 74 -16.25 10.95 -8.03
C HIS A 74 -14.84 11.17 -8.56
N LYS A 75 -14.40 12.44 -8.67
CA LYS A 75 -13.03 12.78 -9.07
C LYS A 75 -12.01 12.23 -8.07
N MET A 76 -12.26 12.39 -6.78
CA MET A 76 -11.41 11.84 -5.72
C MET A 76 -11.33 10.31 -5.78
N MET A 77 -12.48 9.62 -5.93
CA MET A 77 -12.51 8.16 -6.05
C MET A 77 -11.73 7.67 -7.26
N ARG A 78 -11.85 8.36 -8.41
CA ARG A 78 -11.05 8.06 -9.60
C ARG A 78 -9.54 8.20 -9.34
N GLN A 79 -9.12 9.30 -8.72
CA GLN A 79 -7.71 9.52 -8.36
C GLN A 79 -7.19 8.45 -7.39
N ARG A 80 -7.96 8.10 -6.36
CA ARG A 80 -7.58 7.04 -5.41
C ARG A 80 -7.44 5.69 -6.11
N ARG A 81 -8.37 5.34 -7.00
CA ARG A 81 -8.28 4.10 -7.80
C ARG A 81 -7.04 4.07 -8.68
N ALA A 82 -6.73 5.17 -9.37
CA ALA A 82 -5.53 5.26 -10.20
C ALA A 82 -4.24 5.07 -9.38
N HIS A 83 -4.16 5.74 -8.22
CA HIS A 83 -3.02 5.62 -7.31
C HIS A 83 -2.84 4.20 -6.76
N LEU A 84 -3.94 3.55 -6.37
CA LEU A 84 -3.91 2.15 -5.92
C LEU A 84 -3.44 1.22 -7.02
N ARG A 85 -3.92 1.38 -8.25
CA ARG A 85 -3.47 0.60 -9.41
C ARG A 85 -1.98 0.76 -9.65
N GLN A 86 -1.47 1.98 -9.61
CA GLN A 86 -0.04 2.25 -9.79
C GLN A 86 0.79 1.56 -8.69
N ARG A 87 0.34 1.65 -7.42
CA ARG A 87 1.02 0.99 -6.30
C ARG A 87 1.00 -0.53 -6.42
N LEU A 88 -0.10 -1.10 -6.86
CA LEU A 88 -0.23 -2.53 -7.08
C LEU A 88 0.66 -3.01 -8.23
N ALA A 89 0.75 -2.25 -9.31
CA ALA A 89 1.68 -2.52 -10.42
C ALA A 89 3.14 -2.49 -9.94
N GLN A 90 3.52 -1.46 -9.19
CA GLN A 90 4.85 -1.37 -8.60
C GLN A 90 5.15 -2.52 -7.63
N LEU A 91 4.15 -2.94 -6.84
CA LEU A 91 4.32 -4.08 -5.93
C LEU A 91 4.52 -5.37 -6.72
N LYS A 92 3.76 -5.58 -7.79
CA LYS A 92 3.90 -6.75 -8.66
C LYS A 92 5.28 -6.85 -9.30
N GLU A 93 5.85 -5.72 -9.70
CA GLU A 93 7.20 -5.67 -10.29
C GLU A 93 8.32 -5.87 -9.26
N LYS A 94 8.20 -5.23 -8.08
CA LYS A 94 9.25 -5.28 -7.05
C LYS A 94 9.23 -6.57 -6.23
N ASP A 95 8.04 -7.10 -5.98
CA ASP A 95 7.81 -8.24 -5.09
C ASP A 95 6.54 -9.01 -5.55
N PRO A 96 6.68 -9.87 -6.57
CA PRO A 96 5.55 -10.60 -7.13
C PRO A 96 4.94 -11.60 -6.15
N GLU A 97 5.72 -12.13 -5.20
CA GLU A 97 5.22 -13.07 -4.19
C GLU A 97 4.28 -12.36 -3.21
N LYS A 98 4.73 -11.23 -2.66
CA LYS A 98 3.89 -10.42 -1.77
C LYS A 98 2.64 -9.87 -2.48
N TYR A 99 2.75 -9.56 -3.77
CA TYR A 99 1.57 -9.22 -4.56
C TYR A 99 0.56 -10.37 -4.61
N LYS A 100 1.02 -11.60 -4.91
CA LYS A 100 0.16 -12.79 -4.94
C LYS A 100 -0.50 -13.04 -3.58
N GLU A 101 0.25 -12.96 -2.49
CA GLU A 101 -0.29 -13.11 -1.12
C GLU A 101 -1.39 -12.09 -0.82
N LEU A 102 -1.17 -10.83 -1.22
CA LEU A 102 -2.12 -9.74 -0.98
C LEU A 102 -3.41 -9.96 -1.76
N ILE A 103 -3.31 -10.37 -3.04
CA ILE A 103 -4.47 -10.71 -3.87
C ILE A 103 -5.21 -11.92 -3.28
N GLN A 104 -4.50 -12.99 -2.91
CA GLN A 104 -5.11 -14.19 -2.34
C GLN A 104 -5.86 -13.88 -1.04
N LYS A 105 -5.24 -13.11 -0.13
CA LYS A 105 -5.90 -12.67 1.11
C LYS A 105 -7.17 -11.87 0.84
N GLN A 106 -7.19 -11.10 -0.24
CA GLN A 106 -8.36 -10.31 -0.61
C GLN A 106 -9.46 -11.18 -1.21
N ILE A 107 -9.11 -12.18 -2.03
CA ILE A 107 -10.04 -13.18 -2.57
C ILE A 107 -10.73 -13.93 -1.42
N ASN A 108 -9.96 -14.51 -0.49
CA ASN A 108 -10.51 -15.27 0.63
C ASN A 108 -11.48 -14.43 1.48
N ARG A 109 -11.19 -13.14 1.67
CA ARG A 109 -12.10 -12.22 2.39
C ARG A 109 -13.40 -11.98 1.63
N LEU A 110 -13.32 -11.86 0.31
CA LEU A 110 -14.49 -11.68 -0.54
C LEU A 110 -15.35 -12.94 -0.52
N GLU A 111 -14.75 -14.13 -0.60
CA GLU A 111 -15.46 -15.41 -0.49
C GLU A 111 -16.23 -15.52 0.83
N VAL A 112 -15.57 -15.26 1.97
CA VAL A 112 -16.24 -15.27 3.28
C VAL A 112 -17.38 -14.25 3.36
N THR A 113 -17.19 -13.08 2.73
CA THR A 113 -18.25 -12.04 2.71
C THR A 113 -19.41 -12.47 1.81
N LEU A 114 -19.13 -13.10 0.67
CA LEU A 114 -20.14 -13.62 -0.25
C LEU A 114 -20.93 -14.77 0.37
N GLU A 115 -20.26 -15.66 1.10
CA GLU A 115 -20.90 -16.77 1.81
C GLU A 115 -21.88 -16.25 2.87
N LYS A 116 -21.45 -15.28 3.69
CA LYS A 116 -22.34 -14.61 4.66
C LYS A 116 -23.53 -13.94 3.99
N LEU A 117 -23.31 -13.23 2.89
CA LEU A 117 -24.40 -12.59 2.16
C LEU A 117 -25.37 -13.62 1.56
N ARG A 118 -24.86 -14.78 1.15
CA ARG A 118 -25.68 -15.89 0.65
C ARG A 118 -26.53 -16.51 1.76
N GLU A 119 -26.00 -16.61 2.98
CA GLU A 119 -26.75 -17.10 4.15
C GLU A 119 -27.80 -16.09 4.63
N GLU A 120 -27.50 -14.79 4.56
CA GLU A 120 -28.40 -13.71 4.99
C GLU A 120 -29.54 -13.43 3.99
N LEU A 121 -29.35 -13.77 2.71
CA LEU A 121 -30.39 -13.65 1.69
C LEU A 121 -31.22 -14.93 1.64
N PRO A 122 -32.55 -14.88 1.79
CA PRO A 122 -33.37 -16.05 1.53
C PRO A 122 -33.14 -16.49 0.09
N GLU A 123 -32.93 -17.81 -0.12
CA GLU A 123 -32.79 -18.41 -1.46
C GLU A 123 -33.83 -17.79 -2.41
N PRO A 124 -33.43 -17.33 -3.61
CA PRO A 124 -34.38 -16.79 -4.56
C PRO A 124 -35.40 -17.88 -4.81
N THR A 125 -36.62 -17.67 -4.32
CA THR A 125 -37.74 -18.58 -4.55
C THR A 125 -38.02 -18.54 -6.04
N THR A 126 -37.43 -19.47 -6.77
CA THR A 126 -37.77 -19.73 -8.17
C THR A 126 -39.20 -20.25 -8.18
N LYS A 127 -40.14 -19.34 -8.49
CA LYS A 127 -41.50 -19.64 -8.91
C LYS A 127 -41.64 -19.32 -10.38
#